data_AF-A0AAD1ZL72-F1
#
_entry.id   AF-A0AAD1ZL72-F1
#
_cell.length_a   1.000
_cell.length_b   1.000
_cell.length_c   1.000
_cell.angle_alpha   90.00
_cell.angle_beta   90.00
_cell.angle_gamma   90.00
#
_symmetry.space_group_name_H-M   'P 1'
#
loop_
_entity.id
_entity.type
_entity.pdbx_description
1 polymer ?
#
loop_
_entity_poly.entity_id
_entity_poly.type
_entity_poly.pdbx_seq_one_letter_code
_entity_poly.pdbx_strand_id
1 'polypeptide(L)'
;MVKLGYVLLLIFGTIFAIILLAGSITIGKLVFPRHHLPTPSNYTVELHKALMFFDAQRSGRLPGKNNVSQKGDSGLDDGQSKSSSIIKISSGGYYYVGDAIKFNFPTSFAMTTFSWSAIEYSAKYEADGKLAHVKDIIKWGTDYFHKTFDFTPRSIDRIVLQVGDGDTSGGLSPNDRYCWTRPRTSILIVPLPSGSNVL
;
A
#
# COMPACT_ATOMS: atom_id res chain seq x y z
N MET A 1 77.38 5.82 -20.86
CA MET A 1 76.24 4.99 -21.32
C MET A 1 75.16 4.74 -20.25
N VAL A 2 75.50 4.60 -18.96
CA VAL A 2 74.55 4.26 -17.88
C VAL A 2 73.45 5.32 -17.63
N LYS A 3 73.76 6.62 -17.78
CA LYS A 3 72.80 7.72 -17.53
C LYS A 3 71.65 7.78 -18.54
N LEU A 4 71.87 7.41 -19.81
CA LEU A 4 70.84 7.46 -20.85
C LEU A 4 69.82 6.33 -20.68
N GLY A 5 70.29 5.13 -20.30
CA GLY A 5 69.41 3.99 -20.01
C GLY A 5 68.48 4.25 -18.82
N TYR A 6 69.00 4.91 -17.77
CA TYR A 6 68.19 5.29 -16.61
C TYR A 6 67.10 6.32 -16.96
N VAL A 7 67.44 7.33 -17.77
CA VAL A 7 66.46 8.34 -18.22
C VAL A 7 65.37 7.71 -19.09
N LEU A 8 65.72 6.79 -19.99
CA LEU A 8 64.73 6.05 -20.80
C LEU A 8 63.81 5.19 -19.94
N LEU A 9 64.34 4.49 -18.93
CA LEU A 9 63.53 3.69 -18.00
C LEU A 9 62.54 4.54 -17.20
N LEU A 10 62.93 5.74 -16.77
CA LEU A 10 62.01 6.67 -16.10
C LEU A 10 60.90 7.18 -17.04
N ILE A 11 61.23 7.49 -18.30
CA ILE A 11 60.23 7.93 -19.30
C ILE A 11 59.23 6.80 -19.59
N PHE A 12 59.69 5.58 -19.85
CA PHE A 12 58.79 4.45 -20.10
C PHE A 12 57.97 4.08 -18.86
N GLY A 13 58.56 4.12 -17.67
CA GLY A 13 57.86 3.87 -16.41
C GLY A 13 56.77 4.89 -16.12
N THR A 14 57.03 6.18 -16.37
CA THR A 14 56.02 7.24 -16.19
C THR A 14 54.88 7.15 -17.21
N ILE A 15 55.19 6.89 -18.48
CA ILE A 15 54.16 6.67 -19.52
C ILE A 15 53.27 5.48 -19.15
N PHE A 16 53.87 4.37 -18.71
CA PHE A 16 53.11 3.19 -18.30
C PHE A 16 52.21 3.46 -17.10
N ALA A 17 52.69 4.20 -16.09
CA ALA A 17 51.89 4.60 -14.94
C ALA A 17 50.69 5.49 -15.33
N ILE A 18 50.88 6.42 -16.28
CA ILE A 18 49.79 7.28 -16.78
C ILE A 18 48.74 6.44 -17.51
N ILE A 19 49.15 5.47 -18.33
CA ILE A 19 48.22 4.58 -19.05
C ILE A 19 47.40 3.74 -18.06
N LEU A 20 48.02 3.18 -17.02
CA LEU A 20 47.30 2.43 -15.99
C LEU A 20 46.31 3.32 -15.23
N LEU A 21 46.67 4.56 -14.92
CA LEU A 21 45.79 5.49 -14.22
C LEU A 21 44.59 5.88 -15.09
N ALA A 22 44.82 6.20 -16.36
CA ALA A 22 43.77 6.55 -17.31
C ALA A 22 42.84 5.34 -17.60
N GLY A 23 43.40 4.14 -17.73
CA GLY A 23 42.65 2.89 -17.87
C GLY A 23 41.76 2.62 -16.66
N SER A 24 42.29 2.79 -15.44
CA SER A 24 41.55 2.60 -14.20
C SER A 24 40.36 3.55 -14.07
N ILE A 25 40.53 4.83 -14.45
CA ILE A 25 39.44 5.82 -14.44
C ILE A 25 38.34 5.44 -15.45
N THR A 26 38.73 4.93 -16.62
CA THR A 26 37.78 4.54 -17.68
C THR A 26 36.99 3.29 -17.29
N ILE A 27 37.67 2.29 -16.71
CA ILE A 27 37.03 1.10 -16.15
C ILE A 27 36.10 1.48 -14.99
N GLY A 28 36.52 2.41 -14.12
CA GLY A 28 35.68 2.90 -13.03
C GLY A 28 34.35 3.49 -13.51
N LYS A 29 34.35 4.23 -14.63
CA LYS A 29 33.10 4.76 -15.23
C LYS A 29 32.22 3.70 -15.86
N LEU A 30 32.81 2.60 -16.36
CA LEU A 30 32.09 1.49 -16.98
C LEU A 30 31.49 0.54 -15.93
N VAL A 31 32.25 0.26 -14.87
CA VAL A 31 31.84 -0.63 -13.76
C VAL A 31 30.89 0.08 -12.80
N PHE A 32 31.07 1.39 -12.62
CA PHE A 32 30.19 2.23 -11.78
C PHE A 32 29.57 3.33 -12.64
N PRO A 33 28.52 3.02 -13.43
CA PRO A 33 27.73 4.06 -14.07
C PRO A 33 27.24 5.02 -12.98
N ARG A 34 27.52 6.32 -13.16
CA ARG A 34 26.98 7.35 -12.26
C ARG A 34 25.49 7.10 -12.15
N HIS A 35 25.02 6.80 -10.95
CA HIS A 35 23.59 6.82 -10.70
C HIS A 35 23.15 8.24 -10.97
N HIS A 36 22.32 8.43 -11.99
CA HIS A 36 21.62 9.69 -12.16
C HIS A 36 20.88 9.92 -10.85
N LEU A 37 21.19 11.03 -10.17
CA LEU A 37 20.35 11.51 -9.08
C LEU A 37 18.91 11.49 -9.61
N PRO A 38 17.94 10.91 -8.86
CA PRO A 38 16.56 10.91 -9.30
C PRO A 38 16.21 12.34 -9.69
N THR A 39 15.73 12.54 -10.92
CA THR A 39 15.11 13.81 -11.29
C THR A 39 14.06 14.11 -10.23
N PRO A 40 13.93 15.37 -9.75
CA PRO A 40 12.93 15.72 -8.75
C PRO A 40 11.58 15.11 -9.16
N SER A 41 11.07 14.17 -8.37
CA SER A 41 9.85 13.46 -8.73
C SER A 41 8.72 14.48 -8.82
N ASN A 42 7.92 14.41 -9.88
CA ASN A 42 6.70 15.20 -9.94
C ASN A 42 5.72 14.63 -8.89
N TYR A 43 5.73 15.23 -7.69
CA TYR A 43 4.94 14.77 -6.55
C TYR A 43 3.43 14.75 -6.85
N THR A 44 2.94 15.58 -7.76
CA THR A 44 1.55 15.52 -8.24
C THR A 44 1.25 14.21 -8.95
N VAL A 45 2.17 13.73 -9.81
CA VAL A 45 2.01 12.45 -10.53
C VAL A 45 2.06 11.28 -9.55
N GLU A 46 3.00 11.30 -8.61
CA GLU A 46 3.13 10.23 -7.61
C GLU A 46 1.97 10.22 -6.63
N LEU A 47 1.49 11.39 -6.21
CA LEU A 47 0.28 11.52 -5.41
C LEU A 47 -0.92 10.93 -6.16
N HIS A 48 -1.11 11.28 -7.43
CA HIS A 48 -2.22 10.76 -8.22
C HIS A 48 -2.21 9.22 -8.28
N LYS A 49 -1.05 8.61 -8.52
CA LYS A 49 -0.89 7.14 -8.50
C LYS A 49 -1.20 6.56 -7.12
N ALA A 50 -0.75 7.20 -6.05
CA ALA A 50 -1.05 6.77 -4.68
C ALA A 50 -2.54 6.80 -4.37
N LEU A 51 -3.29 7.80 -4.85
CA LEU A 51 -4.75 7.85 -4.70
C LEU A 51 -5.43 6.74 -5.51
N MET A 52 -4.98 6.49 -6.74
CA MET A 52 -5.50 5.39 -7.56
C MET A 52 -5.24 4.01 -6.95
N PHE A 53 -4.14 3.83 -6.20
CA PHE A 53 -3.90 2.59 -5.46
C PHE A 53 -5.05 2.30 -4.48
N PHE A 54 -5.53 3.28 -3.72
CA PHE A 54 -6.69 3.07 -2.84
C PHE A 54 -7.96 2.73 -3.62
N ASP A 55 -8.21 3.40 -4.76
CA ASP A 55 -9.35 3.07 -5.62
C ASP A 55 -9.29 1.62 -6.12
N ALA A 56 -8.10 1.14 -6.47
CA ALA A 56 -7.89 -0.24 -6.90
C ALA A 56 -8.11 -1.25 -5.76
N GLN A 57 -7.93 -0.85 -4.50
CA GLN A 57 -8.15 -1.73 -3.34
C GLN A 57 -9.61 -1.76 -2.87
N ARG A 58 -10.52 -0.96 -3.42
CA ARG A 58 -11.93 -0.96 -2.99
C ARG A 58 -12.58 -2.32 -3.20
N SER A 59 -13.35 -2.72 -2.20
CA SER A 59 -14.27 -3.85 -2.21
C SER A 59 -15.69 -3.38 -2.00
N GLY A 60 -16.67 -4.13 -2.49
CA GLY A 60 -18.09 -3.83 -2.40
C GLY A 60 -18.67 -3.41 -3.74
N ARG A 61 -19.86 -2.82 -3.71
CA ARG A 61 -20.49 -2.21 -4.88
C ARG A 61 -19.82 -0.89 -5.20
N LEU A 62 -19.08 -0.82 -6.30
CA LEU A 62 -18.30 0.35 -6.69
C LEU A 62 -19.22 1.45 -7.24
N PRO A 63 -18.86 2.74 -7.07
CA PRO A 63 -19.60 3.84 -7.68
C PRO A 63 -19.53 3.73 -9.21
N GLY A 64 -20.62 4.11 -9.89
CA GLY A 64 -20.72 4.01 -11.35
C GLY A 64 -19.64 4.81 -12.11
N LYS A 65 -19.07 5.84 -11.48
CA LYS A 65 -17.87 6.53 -11.95
C LYS A 65 -16.67 6.09 -11.11
N ASN A 66 -16.06 4.97 -11.49
CA ASN A 66 -14.85 4.46 -10.86
C ASN A 66 -13.60 4.97 -11.61
N ASN A 67 -12.55 5.33 -10.87
CA ASN A 67 -11.28 5.77 -11.46
C ASN A 67 -10.45 4.59 -12.02
N VAL A 68 -10.82 3.35 -11.69
CA VAL A 68 -10.13 2.12 -12.12
C VAL A 68 -11.09 1.29 -12.98
N SER A 69 -11.00 1.42 -14.30
CA SER A 69 -11.91 0.76 -15.26
C SER A 69 -11.89 -0.78 -15.20
N GLN A 70 -10.76 -1.35 -14.77
CA GLN A 70 -10.57 -2.81 -14.65
C GLN A 70 -11.19 -3.38 -13.37
N LYS A 71 -11.71 -2.53 -12.47
CA LYS A 71 -12.37 -2.95 -11.22
C LYS A 71 -13.88 -2.92 -11.37
N GLY A 72 -14.52 -4.02 -10.98
CA GLY A 72 -15.97 -4.15 -10.84
C GLY A 72 -16.40 -4.48 -9.42
N ASP A 73 -17.72 -4.60 -9.21
CA ASP A 73 -18.32 -4.97 -7.93
C ASP A 73 -17.74 -6.29 -7.39
N SER A 74 -17.38 -6.33 -6.11
CA SER A 74 -16.82 -7.52 -5.45
C SER A 74 -17.22 -7.60 -3.98
N GLY A 75 -17.13 -8.77 -3.33
CA GLY A 75 -17.43 -8.90 -1.88
C GLY A 75 -18.85 -8.47 -1.49
N LEU A 76 -19.83 -8.65 -2.38
CA LEU A 76 -21.21 -8.20 -2.15
C LEU A 76 -21.93 -9.00 -1.06
N ASP A 77 -21.48 -10.23 -0.82
CA ASP A 77 -22.05 -11.14 0.18
C ASP A 77 -21.21 -11.22 1.47
N ASP A 78 -20.23 -10.34 1.63
CA ASP A 78 -19.48 -10.23 2.87
C ASP A 78 -20.44 -9.98 4.03
N GLY A 79 -20.40 -10.81 5.07
CA GLY A 79 -21.36 -10.72 6.19
C GLY A 79 -22.59 -11.61 6.08
N GLN A 80 -22.89 -12.22 4.92
CA GLN A 80 -24.12 -13.01 4.72
C GLN A 80 -24.03 -14.46 5.24
N SER A 81 -23.45 -14.68 6.42
CA SER A 81 -23.50 -16.00 7.06
C SER A 81 -24.88 -16.24 7.71
N LYS A 82 -25.44 -17.44 7.51
CA LYS A 82 -26.72 -17.90 8.11
C LYS A 82 -26.66 -18.10 9.63
N SER A 83 -25.50 -17.87 10.25
CA SER A 83 -25.31 -17.96 11.69
C SER A 83 -25.64 -16.61 12.34
N SER A 84 -26.42 -16.66 13.42
CA SER A 84 -27.04 -15.59 14.19
C SER A 84 -26.08 -14.59 14.89
N SER A 85 -24.91 -14.31 14.32
CA SER A 85 -24.07 -13.20 14.76
C SER A 85 -24.65 -11.89 14.21
N ILE A 86 -25.22 -11.10 15.13
CA ILE A 86 -26.03 -9.88 14.94
C ILE A 86 -25.38 -8.77 14.08
N ILE A 87 -24.08 -8.86 13.78
CA ILE A 87 -23.40 -7.86 12.93
C ILE A 87 -23.71 -8.14 11.47
N LYS A 88 -24.68 -7.40 10.91
CA LYS A 88 -24.83 -7.27 9.45
C LYS A 88 -23.65 -6.48 8.91
N ILE A 89 -22.54 -7.16 8.68
CA ILE A 89 -21.49 -6.63 7.83
C ILE A 89 -22.08 -6.51 6.43
N SER A 90 -21.89 -5.36 5.81
CA SER A 90 -22.25 -5.15 4.41
C SER A 90 -20.98 -4.91 3.62
N SER A 91 -21.04 -5.22 2.33
CA SER A 91 -20.00 -4.94 1.34
C SER A 91 -19.42 -3.51 1.45
N GLY A 92 -18.13 -3.36 1.15
CA GLY A 92 -17.38 -2.11 1.32
C GLY A 92 -15.94 -2.33 1.76
N GLY A 93 -15.22 -1.24 2.03
CA GLY A 93 -13.88 -1.27 2.61
C GLY A 93 -12.78 -1.56 1.59
N TYR A 94 -11.60 -1.89 2.10
CA TYR A 94 -10.39 -2.11 1.32
C TYR A 94 -9.86 -3.53 1.50
N TYR A 95 -9.41 -4.15 0.40
CA TYR A 95 -8.63 -5.37 0.45
C TYR A 95 -7.23 -5.10 0.97
N TYR A 96 -6.70 -6.06 1.71
CA TYR A 96 -5.35 -6.00 2.25
C TYR A 96 -4.34 -6.55 1.26
N VAL A 97 -3.39 -5.69 0.86
CA VAL A 97 -2.30 -6.06 -0.05
C VAL A 97 -2.85 -6.68 -1.35
N GLY A 98 -2.58 -7.96 -1.62
CA GLY A 98 -2.93 -8.64 -2.87
C GLY A 98 -3.85 -9.84 -2.66
N ASP A 99 -4.37 -10.05 -1.45
CA ASP A 99 -5.37 -11.08 -1.19
C ASP A 99 -6.78 -10.46 -1.19
N ALA A 100 -7.80 -11.33 -1.08
CA ALA A 100 -9.20 -10.89 -1.01
C ALA A 100 -9.67 -10.71 0.45
N ILE A 101 -8.75 -10.53 1.39
CA ILE A 101 -9.04 -10.42 2.83
C ILE A 101 -9.08 -8.94 3.23
N LYS A 102 -9.93 -8.63 4.20
CA LYS A 102 -10.02 -7.28 4.78
C LYS A 102 -9.57 -7.35 6.23
N PHE A 103 -8.51 -6.62 6.55
CA PHE A 103 -8.03 -6.46 7.92
C PHE A 103 -8.31 -5.05 8.40
N ASN A 104 -9.13 -4.93 9.44
CA ASN A 104 -9.58 -3.62 9.92
C ASN A 104 -8.47 -2.83 10.61
N PHE A 105 -7.57 -3.49 11.34
CA PHE A 105 -6.48 -2.82 12.06
C PHE A 105 -5.48 -2.07 11.13
N PRO A 106 -4.88 -2.69 10.10
CA PRO A 106 -4.01 -1.94 9.19
C PRO A 106 -4.79 -0.93 8.35
N THR A 107 -6.05 -1.22 8.01
CA THR A 107 -6.89 -0.29 7.26
C THR A 107 -7.23 0.95 8.11
N SER A 108 -7.49 0.79 9.41
CA SER A 108 -7.82 1.91 10.30
C SER A 108 -6.61 2.82 10.49
N PHE A 109 -5.42 2.23 10.66
CA PHE A 109 -4.17 2.98 10.65
C PHE A 109 -4.00 3.79 9.36
N ALA A 110 -4.20 3.16 8.19
CA ALA A 110 -4.10 3.85 6.90
C ALA A 110 -5.10 5.01 6.79
N MET A 111 -6.36 4.83 7.18
CA MET A 111 -7.37 5.89 7.15
C MET A 111 -7.06 7.03 8.12
N THR A 112 -6.49 6.73 9.30
CA THR A 112 -6.05 7.75 10.27
C THR A 112 -4.90 8.57 9.70
N THR A 113 -3.86 7.94 9.15
CA THR A 113 -2.74 8.66 8.50
C THR A 113 -3.22 9.53 7.35
N PHE A 114 -4.16 9.02 6.54
CA PHE A 114 -4.69 9.76 5.40
C PHE A 114 -5.58 10.93 5.83
N SER A 115 -6.35 10.76 6.90
CA SER A 115 -7.15 11.84 7.51
C SER A 115 -6.26 12.92 8.10
N TRP A 116 -5.18 12.54 8.81
CA TRP A 116 -4.21 13.50 9.32
C TRP A 116 -3.54 14.27 8.18
N SER A 117 -3.13 13.58 7.11
CA SER A 117 -2.56 14.22 5.92
C SER A 117 -3.53 15.22 5.28
N ALA A 118 -4.82 14.87 5.19
CA ALA A 118 -5.85 15.75 4.67
C ALA A 118 -6.07 17.00 5.53
N ILE A 119 -5.92 16.90 6.86
CA ILE A 119 -5.99 18.04 7.78
C ILE A 119 -4.78 18.95 7.57
N GLU A 120 -3.57 18.37 7.61
CA GLU A 120 -2.31 19.12 7.55
C GLU A 120 -2.07 19.80 6.19
N TYR A 121 -2.40 19.10 5.09
CA TYR A 121 -2.08 19.52 3.73
C TYR A 121 -3.31 19.81 2.87
N SER A 122 -4.46 20.11 3.49
CA SER A 122 -5.73 20.43 2.81
C SER A 122 -5.56 21.41 1.64
N ALA A 123 -4.89 22.54 1.87
CA ALA A 123 -4.66 23.57 0.85
C ALA A 123 -3.83 23.07 -0.34
N LYS A 124 -2.88 22.15 -0.12
CA LYS A 124 -2.09 21.55 -1.22
C LYS A 124 -2.92 20.58 -2.04
N TYR A 125 -3.74 19.78 -1.38
CA TYR A 125 -4.69 18.90 -2.06
C TYR A 125 -5.74 19.67 -2.86
N GLU A 126 -6.15 20.83 -2.36
CA GLU A 126 -7.08 21.71 -3.07
C GLU A 126 -6.42 22.35 -4.30
N ALA A 127 -5.20 22.86 -4.16
CA ALA A 127 -4.42 23.43 -5.27
C ALA A 127 -4.17 22.41 -6.40
N ASP A 128 -3.98 21.13 -6.06
CA ASP A 128 -3.80 20.04 -7.01
C ASP A 128 -5.13 19.42 -7.51
N GLY A 129 -6.28 19.90 -7.02
CA GLY A 129 -7.60 19.40 -7.37
C GLY A 129 -7.91 17.99 -6.88
N LYS A 130 -7.17 17.47 -5.88
CA LYS A 130 -7.29 16.11 -5.34
C LYS A 130 -8.05 16.01 -4.03
N LEU A 131 -8.37 17.12 -3.37
CA LEU A 131 -9.01 17.13 -2.06
C LEU A 131 -10.32 16.33 -2.01
N ALA A 132 -11.15 16.41 -3.07
CA ALA A 132 -12.39 15.64 -3.16
C ALA A 132 -12.13 14.13 -3.22
N HIS A 133 -11.13 13.70 -3.99
CA HIS A 133 -10.75 12.29 -4.11
C HIS A 133 -10.19 11.75 -2.80
N VAL A 134 -9.35 12.55 -2.12
CA VAL A 134 -8.83 12.22 -0.78
C VAL A 134 -9.98 12.01 0.22
N LYS A 135 -10.95 12.93 0.25
CA LYS A 135 -12.13 12.81 1.12
C LYS A 135 -12.98 11.58 0.78
N ASP A 136 -13.12 11.24 -0.50
CA ASP A 136 -13.85 10.05 -0.94
C ASP A 136 -13.17 8.74 -0.47
N ILE A 137 -11.84 8.66 -0.56
CA ILE A 137 -11.05 7.53 -0.05
C ILE A 137 -11.28 7.36 1.47
N ILE A 138 -11.19 8.45 2.23
CA ILE A 138 -11.42 8.42 3.69
C ILE A 138 -12.84 7.96 3.98
N LYS A 139 -13.82 8.58 3.31
CA LYS A 139 -15.23 8.27 3.47
C LYS A 139 -15.54 6.79 3.18
N TRP A 140 -14.98 6.23 2.12
CA TRP A 140 -15.17 4.82 1.78
C TRP A 140 -14.69 3.88 2.91
N GLY A 141 -13.54 4.18 3.51
CA GLY A 141 -12.99 3.43 4.62
C GLY A 141 -13.81 3.59 5.91
N THR A 142 -14.19 4.82 6.26
CA THR A 142 -14.96 5.09 7.48
C THR A 142 -16.41 4.62 7.41
N ASP A 143 -17.05 4.71 6.24
CA ASP A 143 -18.36 4.11 6.00
C ASP A 143 -18.34 2.59 6.17
N TYR A 144 -17.23 1.94 5.79
CA TYR A 144 -17.04 0.52 6.05
C TYR A 144 -16.84 0.24 7.54
N PHE A 145 -16.03 1.03 8.24
CA PHE A 145 -15.84 0.88 9.67
C PHE A 145 -17.15 0.97 10.44
N HIS A 146 -18.03 1.92 10.14
CA HIS A 146 -19.36 2.01 10.74
C HIS A 146 -20.20 0.74 10.60
N LYS A 147 -19.97 -0.08 9.56
CA LYS A 147 -20.65 -1.38 9.35
C LYS A 147 -20.00 -2.53 10.13
N THR A 148 -18.81 -2.33 10.65
CA THR A 148 -18.01 -3.34 11.38
C THR A 148 -18.07 -3.19 12.89
N PHE A 149 -18.65 -2.09 13.38
CA PHE A 149 -18.95 -1.85 14.79
C PHE A 149 -20.41 -2.18 15.07
N ASP A 150 -20.65 -3.02 16.07
CA ASP A 150 -21.97 -3.17 16.69
C ASP A 150 -21.98 -2.26 17.92
N PHE A 151 -22.62 -1.11 17.80
CA PHE A 151 -22.64 -0.10 18.84
C PHE A 151 -24.07 0.34 19.16
N THR A 152 -24.33 0.54 20.44
CA THR A 152 -25.44 1.36 20.94
C THR A 152 -24.92 2.77 21.21
N PRO A 153 -25.79 3.78 21.43
CA PRO A 153 -25.33 5.11 21.84
C PRO A 153 -24.49 5.13 23.14
N ARG A 154 -24.44 4.03 23.89
CA ARG A 154 -23.79 3.94 25.20
C ARG A 154 -22.65 2.92 25.28
N SER A 155 -22.50 2.02 24.31
CA SER A 155 -21.46 0.98 24.32
C SER A 155 -21.14 0.48 22.92
N ILE A 156 -19.90 0.06 22.72
CA ILE A 156 -19.49 -0.78 21.59
C ILE A 156 -19.40 -2.20 22.13
N ASP A 157 -20.26 -3.08 21.64
CA ASP A 157 -20.36 -4.43 22.18
C ASP A 157 -19.48 -5.40 21.38
N ARG A 158 -19.33 -5.16 20.08
CA ARG A 158 -18.57 -6.04 19.19
C ARG A 158 -17.89 -5.27 18.06
N ILE A 159 -16.72 -5.75 17.67
CA ILE A 159 -15.97 -5.25 16.52
C ILE A 159 -15.61 -6.43 15.63
N VAL A 160 -15.81 -6.25 14.33
CA VAL A 160 -15.23 -7.14 13.31
C VAL A 160 -13.80 -6.70 13.06
N LEU A 161 -12.84 -7.62 13.18
CA LEU A 161 -11.44 -7.32 12.91
C LEU A 161 -11.00 -7.80 11.53
N GLN A 162 -11.67 -8.84 11.00
CA GLN A 162 -11.31 -9.47 9.74
C GLN A 162 -12.53 -10.00 9.00
N VAL A 163 -12.53 -9.84 7.69
CA VAL A 163 -13.46 -10.50 6.76
C VAL A 163 -12.65 -11.23 5.69
N GLY A 164 -12.89 -12.53 5.54
CA GLY A 164 -12.14 -13.43 4.67
C GLY A 164 -11.16 -14.32 5.45
N ASP A 165 -10.81 -15.46 4.87
CA ASP A 165 -9.96 -16.49 5.47
C ASP A 165 -8.53 -16.47 4.91
N GLY A 166 -7.56 -16.24 5.80
CA GLY A 166 -6.13 -16.19 5.48
C GLY A 166 -5.33 -17.37 6.03
N ASP A 167 -5.97 -18.45 6.47
CA ASP A 167 -5.31 -19.56 7.16
C ASP A 167 -4.08 -20.12 6.41
N THR A 168 -2.90 -20.03 7.01
CA THR A 168 -1.65 -20.54 6.44
C THR A 168 -1.28 -21.93 6.93
N SER A 169 -2.16 -22.63 7.65
CA SER A 169 -1.91 -23.95 8.25
C SER A 169 -1.62 -25.08 7.24
N GLY A 170 -1.80 -24.83 5.94
CA GLY A 170 -1.49 -25.79 4.87
C GLY A 170 -2.62 -26.79 4.58
N GLY A 171 -3.84 -26.49 5.03
CA GLY A 171 -5.03 -27.30 4.70
C GLY A 171 -5.29 -27.39 3.18
N LEU A 172 -5.90 -28.50 2.76
CA LEU A 172 -6.26 -28.76 1.36
C LEU A 172 -7.39 -27.86 0.83
N SER A 173 -8.07 -27.13 1.71
CA SER A 173 -9.15 -26.20 1.35
C SER A 173 -8.54 -24.88 0.84
N PRO A 174 -8.85 -24.45 -0.39
CA PRO A 174 -8.38 -23.17 -0.90
C PRO A 174 -8.93 -22.02 -0.03
N ASN A 175 -8.13 -21.02 0.30
CA ASN A 175 -8.56 -19.85 1.09
C ASN A 175 -8.45 -18.55 0.28
N ASP A 176 -8.78 -17.41 0.90
CA ASP A 176 -8.85 -16.10 0.23
C ASP A 176 -7.46 -15.51 -0.07
N ARG A 177 -6.40 -16.21 0.33
CA ARG A 177 -5.01 -15.89 -0.01
C ARG A 177 -4.60 -16.39 -1.39
N TYR A 178 -5.21 -17.48 -1.86
CA TYR A 178 -4.85 -18.13 -3.14
C TYR A 178 -5.99 -18.10 -4.16
N CYS A 179 -7.24 -17.98 -3.69
CA CYS A 179 -8.39 -17.86 -4.56
C CYS A 179 -8.71 -16.39 -4.84
N TRP A 180 -8.33 -15.93 -6.03
CA TRP A 180 -8.76 -14.65 -6.59
C TRP A 180 -10.26 -14.60 -6.90
N THR A 181 -10.92 -15.76 -6.91
CA THR A 181 -12.37 -15.90 -7.03
C THR A 181 -13.01 -15.99 -5.65
N ARG A 182 -13.70 -14.88 -5.30
CA ARG A 182 -14.69 -14.72 -4.22
C ARG A 182 -14.17 -14.98 -2.79
N PRO A 183 -14.27 -14.01 -1.86
CA PRO A 183 -13.99 -14.26 -0.45
C PRO A 183 -14.92 -15.35 0.10
N ARG A 184 -14.38 -16.37 0.78
CA ARG A 184 -15.17 -17.23 1.65
C ARG A 184 -15.47 -16.47 2.93
N THR A 185 -16.74 -16.48 3.34
CA THR A 185 -17.20 -15.69 4.50
C THR A 185 -16.74 -16.32 5.82
N SER A 186 -15.46 -16.14 6.18
CA SER A 186 -15.03 -16.23 7.57
C SER A 186 -14.94 -14.81 8.14
N ILE A 187 -15.43 -14.62 9.36
CA ILE A 187 -15.50 -13.31 10.01
C ILE A 187 -14.94 -13.50 11.41
N LEU A 188 -13.88 -12.76 11.73
CA LEU A 188 -13.36 -12.70 13.09
C LEU A 188 -14.04 -11.56 13.83
N ILE A 189 -14.91 -11.91 14.79
CA ILE A 189 -15.60 -10.98 15.68
C ILE A 189 -14.98 -11.11 17.07
N VAL A 190 -14.56 -9.99 17.64
CA VAL A 190 -14.07 -9.95 19.02
C VAL A 190 -15.12 -9.22 19.88
N PRO A 191 -15.66 -9.86 20.94
CA PRO A 191 -16.47 -9.17 21.93
C PRO A 191 -15.58 -8.22 22.74
N LEU A 192 -16.04 -7.00 22.95
CA LEU A 192 -15.30 -6.03 23.77
C LEU A 192 -15.75 -6.11 25.23
N PRO A 193 -14.81 -6.15 26.20
CA PRO A 193 -15.17 -5.93 27.60
C PRO A 193 -15.73 -4.50 27.77
N SER A 194 -16.75 -4.35 28.62
CA SER A 194 -17.34 -3.05 28.94
C SER A 194 -16.25 -2.05 29.37
N GLY A 195 -16.09 -0.96 28.61
CA GLY A 195 -15.10 0.09 28.90
C GLY A 195 -13.70 -0.13 28.27
N SER A 196 -13.55 -1.03 27.30
CA SER A 196 -12.30 -1.18 26.56
C SER A 196 -12.15 -0.14 25.45
N ASN A 197 -11.03 0.60 25.51
CA ASN A 197 -10.61 1.53 24.46
C ASN A 197 -9.86 0.74 23.39
N VAL A 198 -10.53 0.36 22.32
CA VAL A 198 -9.89 -0.15 21.10
C VAL A 198 -9.93 0.93 20.04
N LEU A 199 -9.34 2.08 20.36
CA LEU A 199 -8.89 3.15 19.48
C LEU A 199 -7.75 3.90 20.18
#